data_AF-A0A5C2FIQ5-F1
#
_entry.id   AF-A0A5C2FIQ5-F1
#
_cell.length_a   1.000
_cell.length_b   1.000
_cell.length_c   1.000
_cell.angle_alpha   90.00
_cell.angle_beta   90.00
_cell.angle_gamma   90.00
#
_symmetry.space_group_name_H-M   'P 1'
#
loop_
_entity.id
_entity.type
_entity.pdbx_description
1 polymer ?
#
loop_
_entity_poly.entity_id
_entity_poly.type
_entity_poly.pdbx_seq_one_letter_code
_entity_poly.pdbx_strand_id
1 'polypeptide(L)'
;MTKRLTLWALPLAMSMMLAGCSSNSASEPAQSAASTTSVDSQKEAASDGALTAEQVKSVASKLMEGDNAVQVVGNEQMQQQLEIAKNAKAPSGIKPEKCAELNAKYSVTDLTASVSATATSSSESVGKVVQVFSLTDDATRNNVSQALTLDDLEGCENVTVETGGEKIETERQILPLDVKADQSLTMSTQMDAGGGQLLTSVVVQALRDGDFVLVTLQTGSQQAAELAVQAVELTDRAFAEIDAVRKQ
;
A
#
# COMPACT_ATOMS: atom_id res chain seq x y z
N MET A 1 -1.15 -25.68 53.83
CA MET A 1 0.03 -24.82 53.68
C MET A 1 -0.35 -23.62 52.82
N THR A 2 -0.33 -22.44 53.44
CA THR A 2 -0.63 -21.12 52.87
C THR A 2 0.52 -20.62 51.99
N LYS A 3 0.20 -19.94 50.87
CA LYS A 3 0.89 -18.70 50.47
C LYS A 3 0.05 -17.91 49.47
N ARG A 4 -0.42 -16.75 49.93
CA ARG A 4 -1.07 -15.69 49.17
C ARG A 4 -0.01 -14.95 48.35
N LEU A 5 -0.31 -14.60 47.11
CA LEU A 5 0.46 -13.65 46.31
C LEU A 5 -0.25 -12.30 46.33
N THR A 6 0.51 -11.31 46.76
CA THR A 6 0.09 -9.97 47.14
C THR A 6 0.08 -9.06 45.91
N LEU A 7 -1.06 -8.40 45.68
CA LEU A 7 -1.20 -7.24 44.79
C LEU A 7 -0.37 -6.07 45.33
N TRP A 8 0.47 -5.48 44.48
CA TRP A 8 1.12 -4.20 44.78
C TRP A 8 0.79 -3.21 43.67
N ALA A 9 -0.04 -2.23 44.01
CA ALA A 9 -0.35 -1.05 43.24
C ALA A 9 0.57 0.08 43.69
N LEU A 10 1.11 0.88 42.77
CA LEU A 10 1.57 2.23 43.08
C LEU A 10 1.38 3.16 41.85
N PRO A 11 0.77 4.36 42.02
CA PRO A 11 0.56 5.32 40.95
C PRO A 11 1.71 6.34 40.91
N LEU A 12 2.07 6.83 39.71
CA LEU A 12 2.92 8.01 39.55
C LEU A 12 2.19 9.04 38.68
N ALA A 13 1.69 10.06 39.36
CA ALA A 13 1.28 11.33 38.77
C ALA A 13 2.54 12.19 38.55
N MET A 14 2.69 12.76 37.35
CA MET A 14 3.54 13.93 37.13
C MET A 14 2.80 14.90 36.22
N SER A 15 2.28 15.96 36.85
CA SER A 15 1.86 17.20 36.24
C SER A 15 3.09 18.05 35.90
N MET A 16 3.24 18.45 34.64
CA MET A 16 4.08 19.59 34.27
C MET A 16 3.21 20.69 33.65
N MET A 17 2.95 21.72 34.45
CA MET A 17 2.70 23.06 33.96
C MET A 17 4.05 23.74 33.75
N LEU A 18 4.32 24.25 32.55
CA LEU A 18 5.29 25.33 32.37
C LEU A 18 4.60 26.52 31.72
N ALA A 19 4.25 27.49 32.57
CA ALA A 19 4.12 28.89 32.20
C ALA A 19 5.45 29.58 32.47
N GLY A 20 5.86 30.50 31.58
CA GLY A 20 7.00 31.41 31.77
C GLY A 20 7.57 31.83 30.41
N CYS A 21 7.13 32.97 29.84
CA CYS A 21 7.71 34.30 29.98
C CYS A 21 9.14 34.44 29.41
N SER A 22 9.27 35.13 28.27
CA SER A 22 10.23 36.23 28.19
C SER A 22 9.82 37.23 27.10
N SER A 23 9.60 38.46 27.54
CA SER A 23 9.41 39.67 26.76
C SER A 23 10.76 40.20 26.28
N ASN A 24 10.86 40.63 25.02
CA ASN A 24 11.81 41.67 24.65
C ASN A 24 11.18 42.61 23.61
N SER A 25 10.87 43.82 24.08
CA SER A 25 10.50 44.96 23.24
C SER A 25 11.77 45.65 22.75
N ALA A 26 11.83 45.99 21.46
CA ALA A 26 12.15 47.34 21.01
C ALA A 26 12.13 47.46 19.48
N SER A 27 11.52 48.56 19.02
CA SER A 27 11.75 49.30 17.78
C SER A 27 10.91 48.96 16.55
N GLU A 28 9.76 49.64 16.45
CA GLU A 28 9.24 50.25 15.21
C GLU A 28 10.22 51.34 14.66
N PRO A 29 10.05 51.94 13.45
CA PRO A 29 8.88 51.92 12.55
C PRO A 29 9.20 51.74 11.04
N ALA A 30 8.18 51.40 10.22
CA ALA A 30 7.84 52.10 8.97
C ALA A 30 6.75 51.37 8.14
N GLN A 31 5.59 52.03 8.09
CA GLN A 31 4.66 52.23 6.98
C GLN A 31 4.79 51.45 5.64
N SER A 32 3.61 51.04 5.16
CA SER A 32 3.17 50.86 3.77
C SER A 32 3.72 49.68 2.96
N ALA A 33 2.89 48.65 2.76
CA ALA A 33 2.09 48.54 1.52
C ALA A 33 1.26 47.25 1.58
N ALA A 34 0.00 47.38 1.16
CA ALA A 34 -0.86 46.25 0.87
C ALA A 34 -0.22 45.38 -0.23
N SER A 35 -0.20 44.07 -0.02
CA SER A 35 -0.19 43.09 -1.08
C SER A 35 -0.91 41.87 -0.55
N THR A 36 -2.19 41.77 -0.90
CA THR A 36 -2.97 40.55 -0.85
C THR A 36 -2.30 39.54 -1.78
N THR A 37 -1.36 38.76 -1.26
CA THR A 37 -0.92 37.54 -1.92
C THR A 37 -2.03 36.53 -1.67
N SER A 38 -2.96 36.46 -2.62
CA SER A 38 -3.83 35.31 -2.78
C SER A 38 -2.96 34.07 -2.72
N VAL A 39 -3.18 33.24 -1.72
CA VAL A 39 -2.63 31.89 -1.65
C VAL A 39 -3.28 31.15 -2.82
N ASP A 40 -2.59 31.13 -3.95
CA ASP A 40 -2.90 30.26 -5.06
C ASP A 40 -2.63 28.85 -4.54
N SER A 41 -3.69 28.21 -4.03
CA SER A 41 -3.70 26.78 -3.79
C SER A 41 -3.31 26.15 -5.12
N GLN A 42 -2.10 25.60 -5.19
CA GLN A 42 -1.67 24.71 -6.26
C GLN A 42 -2.71 23.59 -6.36
N LYS A 43 -3.71 23.81 -7.19
CA LYS A 43 -4.53 22.78 -7.76
C LYS A 43 -3.59 22.14 -8.78
N GLU A 44 -2.89 21.09 -8.35
CA GLU A 44 -2.22 20.18 -9.28
C GLU A 44 -3.23 19.88 -10.39
N ALA A 45 -2.92 20.35 -11.60
CA ALA A 45 -3.74 20.09 -12.74
C ALA A 45 -3.70 18.57 -12.97
N ALA A 46 -4.73 17.88 -12.51
CA ALA A 46 -5.00 16.52 -12.91
C ALA A 46 -4.93 16.50 -14.44
N SER A 47 -4.07 15.65 -15.00
CA SER A 47 -4.19 15.23 -16.39
C SER A 47 -5.65 14.86 -16.63
N ASP A 48 -6.22 15.32 -17.74
CA ASP A 48 -7.67 15.25 -18.04
C ASP A 48 -8.16 13.79 -17.91
N GLY A 49 -8.73 13.43 -16.74
CA GLY A 49 -9.18 12.06 -16.40
C GLY A 49 -8.57 11.40 -15.14
N ALA A 50 -7.48 11.93 -14.58
CA ALA A 50 -6.89 11.41 -13.34
C ALA A 50 -7.74 11.79 -12.09
N LEU A 51 -7.81 10.89 -11.12
CA LEU A 51 -8.49 11.14 -9.84
C LEU A 51 -7.72 12.14 -8.98
N THR A 52 -8.44 12.93 -8.17
CA THR A 52 -7.81 13.78 -7.15
C THR A 52 -7.37 12.97 -5.92
N ALA A 53 -6.51 13.57 -5.08
CA ALA A 53 -6.04 12.94 -3.84
C ALA A 53 -7.19 12.57 -2.89
N GLU A 54 -8.22 13.40 -2.82
CA GLU A 54 -9.43 13.15 -2.04
C GLU A 54 -10.24 11.98 -2.61
N GLN A 55 -10.34 11.89 -3.93
CA GLN A 55 -11.07 10.81 -4.60
C GLN A 55 -10.38 9.46 -4.37
N VAL A 56 -9.08 9.34 -4.60
CA VAL A 56 -8.36 8.07 -4.36
C VAL A 56 -8.40 7.66 -2.88
N LYS A 57 -8.29 8.63 -1.96
CA LYS A 57 -8.40 8.37 -0.52
C LYS A 57 -9.81 7.91 -0.14
N SER A 58 -10.84 8.50 -0.73
CA SER A 58 -12.24 8.11 -0.53
C SER A 58 -12.48 6.67 -0.98
N VAL A 59 -12.02 6.30 -2.18
CA VAL A 59 -12.09 4.93 -2.70
C VAL A 59 -11.40 3.96 -1.74
N ALA A 60 -10.15 4.21 -1.37
CA ALA A 60 -9.38 3.33 -0.48
C ALA A 60 -10.07 3.16 0.90
N SER A 61 -10.61 4.25 1.46
CA SER A 61 -11.34 4.21 2.74
C SER A 61 -12.62 3.37 2.65
N LYS A 62 -13.40 3.55 1.58
CA LYS A 62 -14.69 2.87 1.38
C LYS A 62 -14.55 1.37 1.17
N LEU A 63 -13.44 0.93 0.58
CA LEU A 63 -13.13 -0.51 0.42
C LEU A 63 -12.89 -1.23 1.75
N MET A 64 -12.63 -0.47 2.82
CA MET A 64 -12.42 -0.97 4.18
C MET A 64 -13.59 -0.67 5.12
N GLU A 65 -14.71 -0.17 4.60
CA GLU A 65 -15.86 0.18 5.43
C GLU A 65 -16.38 -1.06 6.19
N GLY A 66 -16.64 -0.88 7.49
CA GLY A 66 -17.05 -1.96 8.40
C GLY A 66 -15.89 -2.66 9.14
N ASP A 67 -14.64 -2.33 8.82
CA ASP A 67 -13.47 -2.80 9.56
C ASP A 67 -13.04 -1.76 10.61
N ASN A 68 -12.75 -2.22 11.83
CA ASN A 68 -12.46 -1.37 12.99
C ASN A 68 -10.95 -1.08 13.16
N ALA A 69 -10.08 -1.77 12.40
CA ALA A 69 -8.63 -1.69 12.52
C ALA A 69 -7.98 -1.14 11.23
N VAL A 70 -8.57 -0.09 10.66
CA VAL A 70 -8.16 0.47 9.36
C VAL A 70 -7.27 1.69 9.53
N GLN A 71 -6.14 1.68 8.84
CA GLN A 71 -5.30 2.85 8.61
C GLN A 71 -5.39 3.25 7.15
N VAL A 72 -5.66 4.53 6.88
CA VAL A 72 -5.67 5.10 5.53
C VAL A 72 -4.55 6.13 5.39
N VAL A 73 -3.72 5.98 4.37
CA VAL A 73 -2.63 6.88 4.01
C VAL A 73 -2.97 7.49 2.66
N GLY A 74 -2.96 8.83 2.59
CA GLY A 74 -3.30 9.59 1.37
C GLY A 74 -2.09 9.94 0.51
N ASN A 75 -2.34 10.68 -0.57
CA ASN A 75 -1.36 10.95 -1.63
C ASN A 75 -0.02 11.49 -1.13
N GLU A 76 0.01 12.52 -0.30
CA GLU A 76 1.27 13.15 0.15
C GLU A 76 2.22 12.13 0.83
N GLN A 77 1.69 11.32 1.75
CA GLN A 77 2.48 10.30 2.44
C GLN A 77 2.81 9.13 1.50
N MET A 78 1.89 8.76 0.61
CA MET A 78 2.14 7.76 -0.42
C MET A 78 3.28 8.17 -1.36
N GLN A 79 3.33 9.42 -1.81
CA GLN A 79 4.42 9.90 -2.67
C GLN A 79 5.78 9.76 -2.00
N GLN A 80 5.88 10.05 -0.70
CA GLN A 80 7.11 9.82 0.05
C GLN A 80 7.51 8.33 0.08
N GLN A 81 6.54 7.43 0.26
CA GLN A 81 6.77 5.99 0.23
C GLN A 81 7.18 5.48 -1.16
N LEU A 82 6.56 6.02 -2.21
CA LEU A 82 6.86 5.66 -3.60
C LEU A 82 8.25 6.14 -4.03
N GLU A 83 8.68 7.34 -3.62
CA GLU A 83 10.04 7.80 -3.86
C GLU A 83 11.09 6.92 -3.16
N ILE A 84 10.79 6.44 -1.95
CA ILE A 84 11.66 5.47 -1.27
C ILE A 84 11.68 4.14 -2.03
N ALA A 85 10.52 3.64 -2.45
CA ALA A 85 10.39 2.36 -3.16
C ALA A 85 11.09 2.37 -4.52
N LYS A 86 10.94 3.45 -5.29
CA LYS A 86 11.61 3.67 -6.58
C LYS A 86 13.13 3.56 -6.48
N ASN A 87 13.69 4.05 -5.37
CA ASN A 87 15.13 4.05 -5.11
C ASN A 87 15.60 2.81 -4.32
N ALA A 88 14.68 1.92 -3.93
CA ALA A 88 15.02 0.71 -3.21
C ALA A 88 15.74 -0.27 -4.16
N LYS A 89 16.80 -0.90 -3.66
CA LYS A 89 17.44 -2.00 -4.38
C LYS A 89 16.54 -3.22 -4.33
N ALA A 90 16.45 -3.94 -5.45
CA ALA A 90 15.79 -5.24 -5.47
C ALA A 90 16.36 -6.15 -4.38
N PRO A 91 15.52 -6.97 -3.71
CA PRO A 91 15.98 -7.87 -2.66
C PRO A 91 17.07 -8.81 -3.22
N SER A 92 18.24 -8.77 -2.59
CA SER A 92 19.33 -9.69 -2.88
C SER A 92 19.07 -11.06 -2.23
N GLY A 93 19.65 -12.12 -2.79
CA GLY A 93 19.58 -13.45 -2.18
C GLY A 93 18.38 -14.31 -2.60
N ILE A 94 17.64 -13.90 -3.64
CA ILE A 94 16.67 -14.76 -4.32
C ILE A 94 17.42 -15.83 -5.13
N LYS A 95 17.12 -17.10 -4.85
CA LYS A 95 17.61 -18.26 -5.60
C LYS A 95 16.45 -19.03 -6.23
N PRO A 96 16.58 -19.50 -7.47
CA PRO A 96 17.69 -19.26 -8.42
C PRO A 96 17.88 -17.77 -8.79
N GLU A 97 19.10 -17.35 -9.14
CA GLU A 97 19.42 -15.93 -9.39
C GLU A 97 18.59 -15.32 -10.53
N LYS A 98 18.26 -16.13 -11.56
CA LYS A 98 17.34 -15.73 -12.65
C LYS A 98 15.97 -15.26 -12.14
N CYS A 99 15.54 -15.75 -10.97
CA CYS A 99 14.24 -15.40 -10.40
C CYS A 99 14.23 -14.02 -9.76
N ALA A 100 15.41 -13.42 -9.48
CA ALA A 100 15.49 -12.02 -9.08
C ALA A 100 15.15 -11.09 -10.26
N GLU A 101 15.64 -11.39 -11.46
CA GLU A 101 15.31 -10.64 -12.67
C GLU A 101 13.84 -10.77 -13.02
N LEU A 102 13.28 -11.99 -12.95
CA LEU A 102 11.86 -12.21 -13.17
C LEU A 102 11.01 -11.45 -12.14
N ASN A 103 11.39 -11.46 -10.86
CA ASN A 103 10.73 -10.69 -9.81
C ASN A 103 10.70 -9.19 -10.13
N ALA A 104 11.79 -8.65 -10.67
CA ALA A 104 11.85 -7.25 -11.07
C ALA A 104 10.93 -6.93 -12.27
N LYS A 105 10.68 -7.86 -13.19
CA LYS A 105 9.82 -7.64 -14.36
C LYS A 105 8.36 -7.39 -13.98
N TYR A 106 7.82 -8.13 -13.02
CA TYR A 106 6.41 -8.00 -12.61
C TYR A 106 6.20 -7.11 -11.39
N SER A 107 7.28 -6.66 -10.74
CA SER A 107 7.22 -5.70 -9.64
C SER A 107 7.24 -4.28 -10.22
N VAL A 108 6.11 -3.58 -10.17
CA VAL A 108 6.10 -2.16 -10.54
C VAL A 108 6.66 -1.34 -9.39
N THR A 109 7.89 -0.85 -9.54
CA THR A 109 8.60 -0.11 -8.48
C THR A 109 8.52 1.41 -8.62
N ASP A 110 8.25 1.92 -9.82
CA ASP A 110 8.11 3.35 -10.07
C ASP A 110 6.66 3.71 -10.39
N LEU A 111 5.93 4.12 -9.35
CA LEU A 111 4.56 4.61 -9.42
C LEU A 111 4.46 6.10 -9.03
N THR A 112 5.57 6.85 -8.98
CA THR A 112 5.57 8.22 -8.46
C THR A 112 4.80 9.20 -9.37
N ALA A 113 4.64 8.87 -10.65
CA ALA A 113 3.70 9.53 -11.54
C ALA A 113 2.25 9.00 -11.36
N SER A 114 1.73 9.17 -10.15
CA SER A 114 0.34 8.84 -9.83
C SER A 114 -0.21 9.74 -8.74
N VAL A 115 -1.54 9.83 -8.66
CA VAL A 115 -2.25 10.25 -7.45
C VAL A 115 -2.68 8.98 -6.72
N SER A 116 -2.31 8.81 -5.45
CA SER A 116 -2.47 7.50 -4.79
C SER A 116 -2.98 7.54 -3.35
N ALA A 117 -3.53 6.42 -2.91
CA ALA A 117 -3.87 6.17 -1.50
C ALA A 117 -3.74 4.68 -1.20
N THR A 118 -3.47 4.36 0.06
CA THR A 118 -3.54 2.99 0.58
C THR A 118 -4.45 2.92 1.81
N ALA A 119 -5.17 1.82 1.93
CA ALA A 119 -5.87 1.44 3.14
C ALA A 119 -5.38 0.06 3.59
N THR A 120 -5.02 -0.05 4.87
CA THR A 120 -4.51 -1.28 5.47
C THR A 120 -5.41 -1.65 6.65
N SER A 121 -5.83 -2.91 6.70
CA SER A 121 -6.47 -3.52 7.87
C SER A 121 -5.56 -4.59 8.47
N SER A 122 -5.42 -4.51 9.79
CA SER A 122 -4.74 -5.51 10.62
C SER A 122 -5.70 -6.36 11.44
N SER A 123 -6.96 -6.52 10.99
CA SER A 123 -7.94 -7.39 11.67
C SER A 123 -7.43 -8.83 11.85
N GLU A 124 -7.90 -9.52 12.90
CA GLU A 124 -7.23 -10.71 13.46
C GLU A 124 -7.17 -11.98 12.57
N SER A 125 -7.86 -12.04 11.42
CA SER A 125 -7.94 -13.27 10.61
C SER A 125 -7.37 -13.17 9.19
N VAL A 126 -7.47 -12.01 8.55
CA VAL A 126 -6.91 -11.76 7.22
C VAL A 126 -6.36 -10.33 7.19
N GLY A 127 -5.05 -10.21 7.04
CA GLY A 127 -4.39 -8.94 6.76
C GLY A 127 -4.77 -8.48 5.36
N LYS A 128 -5.12 -7.21 5.20
CA LYS A 128 -5.62 -6.66 3.94
C LYS A 128 -4.96 -5.32 3.67
N VAL A 129 -4.44 -5.16 2.47
CA VAL A 129 -3.91 -3.90 1.94
C VAL A 129 -4.56 -3.64 0.59
N VAL A 130 -5.11 -2.45 0.40
CA VAL A 130 -5.62 -1.99 -0.89
C VAL A 130 -4.95 -0.68 -1.23
N GLN A 131 -4.29 -0.64 -2.37
CA GLN A 131 -3.65 0.55 -2.91
C GLN A 131 -4.34 0.93 -4.21
N VAL A 132 -4.69 2.20 -4.34
CA VAL A 132 -5.33 2.77 -5.51
C VAL A 132 -4.40 3.84 -6.06
N PHE A 133 -4.09 3.74 -7.34
CA PHE A 133 -3.24 4.66 -8.07
C PHE A 133 -3.99 5.16 -9.30
N SER A 134 -4.13 6.48 -9.44
CA SER A 134 -4.55 7.09 -10.70
C SER A 134 -3.31 7.56 -11.43
N LEU A 135 -2.93 6.87 -12.50
CA LEU A 135 -1.66 7.08 -13.20
C LEU A 135 -1.74 8.35 -14.06
N THR A 136 -0.75 9.23 -13.90
CA THR A 136 -0.79 10.56 -14.51
C THR A 136 -0.02 10.67 -15.82
N ASP A 137 0.77 9.65 -16.19
CA ASP A 137 1.49 9.60 -17.46
C ASP A 137 1.44 8.23 -18.14
N ASP A 138 1.77 8.23 -19.43
CA ASP A 138 1.77 7.02 -20.26
C ASP A 138 2.97 6.11 -19.99
N ALA A 139 4.09 6.65 -19.50
CA ALA A 139 5.30 5.85 -19.26
C ALA A 139 5.08 4.88 -18.10
N THR A 140 4.56 5.37 -16.98
CA THR A 140 4.17 4.56 -15.82
C THR A 140 3.03 3.61 -16.19
N ARG A 141 2.04 4.06 -16.97
CA ARG A 141 0.96 3.19 -17.46
C ARG A 141 1.49 2.02 -18.30
N ASN A 142 2.43 2.28 -19.20
CA ASN A 142 3.08 1.25 -20.01
C ASN A 142 3.94 0.29 -19.18
N ASN A 143 4.66 0.80 -18.16
CA ASN A 143 5.44 -0.03 -17.26
C ASN A 143 4.55 -0.97 -16.44
N VAL A 144 3.43 -0.46 -15.91
CA VAL A 144 2.41 -1.28 -15.25
C VAL A 144 1.87 -2.33 -16.23
N SER A 145 1.43 -1.89 -17.42
CA SER A 145 0.89 -2.79 -18.45
C SER A 145 1.83 -3.95 -18.77
N GLN A 146 3.13 -3.68 -18.93
CA GLN A 146 4.14 -4.71 -19.18
C GLN A 146 4.34 -5.65 -17.99
N ALA A 147 4.31 -5.15 -16.76
CA ALA A 147 4.41 -5.99 -15.57
C ALA A 147 3.22 -6.97 -15.45
N LEU A 148 2.04 -6.57 -15.93
CA LEU A 148 0.82 -7.39 -15.90
C LEU A 148 0.77 -8.46 -16.99
N THR A 149 1.68 -8.46 -17.98
CA THR A 149 1.69 -9.50 -19.04
C THR A 149 2.38 -10.80 -18.63
N LEU A 150 2.86 -10.91 -17.38
CA LEU A 150 3.49 -12.13 -16.90
C LEU A 150 2.47 -13.28 -16.87
N ASP A 151 2.68 -14.29 -17.70
CA ASP A 151 1.81 -15.46 -17.84
C ASP A 151 2.48 -16.77 -17.36
N ASP A 152 3.81 -16.78 -17.23
CA ASP A 152 4.61 -17.90 -16.73
C ASP A 152 5.67 -17.42 -15.72
N LEU A 153 6.00 -18.28 -14.75
CA LEU A 153 7.07 -18.05 -13.78
C LEU A 153 8.43 -18.59 -14.24
N GLU A 154 8.54 -19.16 -15.44
CA GLU A 154 9.81 -19.56 -16.06
C GLU A 154 10.68 -20.46 -15.15
N GLY A 155 10.07 -21.31 -14.32
CA GLY A 155 10.77 -22.15 -13.34
C GLY A 155 11.13 -21.44 -12.03
N CYS A 156 10.43 -20.35 -11.69
CA CYS A 156 10.56 -19.58 -10.45
C CYS A 156 9.32 -19.71 -9.55
N GLU A 157 8.58 -20.81 -9.69
CA GLU A 157 7.47 -21.18 -8.80
C GLU A 157 7.98 -21.44 -7.40
N ASN A 158 9.17 -22.05 -7.26
CA ASN A 158 9.81 -22.26 -5.97
C ASN A 158 11.08 -21.42 -5.90
N VAL A 159 11.11 -20.46 -4.97
CA VAL A 159 12.28 -19.62 -4.74
C VAL A 159 12.69 -19.67 -3.27
N THR A 160 13.99 -19.58 -3.03
CA THR A 160 14.53 -19.35 -1.69
C THR A 160 14.96 -17.90 -1.59
N VAL A 161 14.52 -17.21 -0.54
CA VAL A 161 14.98 -15.86 -0.21
C VAL A 161 15.93 -15.95 0.99
N GLU A 162 17.18 -15.54 0.81
CA GLU A 162 18.16 -15.46 1.88
C GLU A 162 18.19 -14.05 2.48
N THR A 163 17.70 -13.88 3.71
CA THR A 163 17.70 -12.59 4.42
C THR A 163 18.19 -12.79 5.86
N GLY A 164 19.18 -12.00 6.29
CA GLY A 164 19.71 -12.09 7.66
C GLY A 164 20.39 -13.43 8.00
N GLY A 165 20.75 -14.24 7.00
CA GLY A 165 21.32 -15.58 7.20
C GLY A 165 20.27 -16.70 7.29
N GLU A 166 18.99 -16.35 7.28
CA GLU A 166 17.87 -17.30 7.25
C GLU A 166 17.44 -17.57 5.81
N LYS A 167 17.00 -18.80 5.54
CA LYS A 167 16.47 -19.22 4.25
C LYS A 167 14.96 -19.35 4.38
N ILE A 168 14.23 -18.57 3.60
CA ILE A 168 12.78 -18.64 3.53
C ILE A 168 12.43 -19.26 2.19
N GLU A 169 11.82 -20.44 2.22
CA GLU A 169 11.27 -21.06 1.03
C GLU A 169 9.91 -20.44 0.73
N THR A 170 9.70 -20.13 -0.55
CA THR A 170 8.52 -19.45 -1.05
C THR A 170 8.02 -20.16 -2.28
N GLU A 171 6.76 -20.60 -2.24
CA GLU A 171 6.05 -21.14 -3.40
C GLU A 171 5.16 -20.04 -4.00
N ARG A 172 5.19 -19.90 -5.32
CA ARG A 172 4.51 -18.88 -6.10
C ARG A 172 3.70 -19.54 -7.19
N GLN A 173 2.53 -19.00 -7.43
CA GLN A 173 1.65 -19.48 -8.49
C GLN A 173 0.88 -18.30 -9.08
N ILE A 174 0.90 -18.20 -10.42
CA ILE A 174 -0.02 -17.32 -11.15
C ILE A 174 -1.39 -17.99 -11.15
N LEU A 175 -2.42 -17.25 -10.74
CA LEU A 175 -3.80 -17.72 -10.68
C LEU A 175 -4.57 -17.07 -11.84
N PRO A 176 -5.02 -17.84 -12.84
CA PRO A 176 -5.75 -17.30 -13.98
C PRO A 176 -7.20 -17.02 -13.57
N LEU A 177 -7.43 -15.83 -13.00
CA LEU A 177 -8.73 -15.35 -12.57
C LEU A 177 -9.18 -14.16 -13.42
N ASP A 178 -10.48 -14.08 -13.65
CA ASP A 178 -11.11 -12.99 -14.38
C ASP A 178 -11.32 -11.79 -13.43
N VAL A 179 -10.70 -10.66 -13.75
CA VAL A 179 -10.82 -9.39 -13.04
C VAL A 179 -11.44 -8.39 -14.01
N LYS A 180 -12.37 -7.54 -13.55
CA LYS A 180 -13.03 -6.52 -14.40
C LYS A 180 -12.13 -5.33 -14.68
N ALA A 181 -11.02 -5.60 -15.35
CA ALA A 181 -9.95 -4.68 -15.74
C ALA A 181 -9.47 -4.97 -17.16
N ASP A 182 -8.75 -4.03 -17.78
CA ASP A 182 -8.19 -4.23 -19.12
C ASP A 182 -7.05 -5.26 -19.09
N GLN A 183 -6.28 -5.24 -18.01
CA GLN A 183 -5.20 -6.17 -17.73
C GLN A 183 -5.15 -6.48 -16.23
N SER A 184 -4.78 -7.71 -15.89
CA SER A 184 -4.59 -8.11 -14.50
C SER A 184 -3.60 -9.26 -14.36
N LEU A 185 -2.91 -9.28 -13.23
CA LEU A 185 -2.07 -10.38 -12.78
C LEU A 185 -2.49 -10.74 -11.35
N THR A 186 -2.94 -11.97 -11.15
CA THR A 186 -3.18 -12.52 -9.80
C THR A 186 -2.10 -13.54 -9.49
N MET A 187 -1.44 -13.38 -8.35
CA MET A 187 -0.39 -14.29 -7.91
C MET A 187 -0.58 -14.64 -6.44
N SER A 188 -0.54 -15.93 -6.13
CA SER A 188 -0.41 -16.41 -4.76
C SER A 188 1.03 -16.68 -4.41
N THR A 189 1.36 -16.44 -3.15
CA THR A 189 2.65 -16.75 -2.54
C THR A 189 2.39 -17.49 -1.23
N GLN A 190 2.97 -18.67 -1.05
CA GLN A 190 3.00 -19.40 0.22
C GLN A 190 4.41 -19.37 0.75
N MET A 191 4.57 -19.05 2.03
CA MET A 191 5.87 -19.02 2.70
C MET A 191 5.80 -19.73 4.05
N ASP A 192 6.88 -20.43 4.42
CA ASP A 192 7.05 -20.95 5.78
C ASP A 192 7.42 -19.78 6.70
N ALA A 193 6.50 -19.41 7.59
CA ALA A 193 6.70 -18.36 8.59
C ALA A 193 7.43 -18.86 9.85
N GLY A 194 7.84 -20.13 9.87
CA GLY A 194 8.52 -20.78 10.99
C GLY A 194 7.55 -21.45 11.96
N GLY A 195 8.07 -22.42 12.72
CA GLY A 195 7.28 -23.15 13.73
C GLY A 195 6.15 -24.00 13.13
N GLY A 196 6.25 -24.37 11.85
CA GLY A 196 5.23 -25.14 11.13
C GLY A 196 4.03 -24.31 10.67
N GLN A 197 4.14 -22.97 10.70
CA GLN A 197 3.09 -22.07 10.24
C GLN A 197 3.33 -21.69 8.78
N LEU A 198 2.32 -21.93 7.95
CA LEU A 198 2.30 -21.44 6.57
C LEU A 198 1.57 -20.11 6.52
N LEU A 199 2.15 -19.16 5.79
CA LEU A 199 1.55 -17.88 5.51
C LEU A 199 1.22 -17.82 4.02
N THR A 200 -0.06 -17.69 3.71
CA THR A 200 -0.56 -17.53 2.35
C THR A 200 -0.83 -16.06 2.10
N SER A 201 -0.30 -15.55 0.99
CA SER A 201 -0.55 -14.20 0.48
C SER A 201 -1.09 -14.31 -0.94
N VAL A 202 -2.10 -13.51 -1.28
CA VAL A 202 -2.55 -13.32 -2.65
C VAL A 202 -2.49 -11.85 -2.99
N VAL A 203 -1.86 -11.56 -4.12
CA VAL A 203 -1.77 -10.23 -4.70
C VAL A 203 -2.54 -10.21 -6.01
N VAL A 204 -3.48 -9.28 -6.14
CA VAL A 204 -4.15 -8.94 -7.41
C VAL A 204 -3.64 -7.57 -7.83
N GLN A 205 -3.02 -7.52 -9.00
CA GLN A 205 -2.62 -6.31 -9.70
C GLN A 205 -3.55 -6.11 -10.89
N ALA A 206 -4.16 -4.95 -11.05
CA ALA A 206 -5.08 -4.72 -12.15
C ALA A 206 -5.04 -3.27 -12.65
N LEU A 207 -5.09 -3.09 -13.97
CA LEU A 207 -5.06 -1.81 -14.66
C LEU A 207 -6.34 -1.65 -15.49
N ARG A 208 -7.04 -0.52 -15.33
CA ARG A 208 -8.20 -0.16 -16.15
C ARG A 208 -8.30 1.34 -16.33
N ASP A 209 -8.46 1.80 -17.58
CA ASP A 209 -8.67 3.23 -17.91
C ASP A 209 -7.61 4.20 -17.33
N GLY A 210 -6.43 3.71 -16.97
CA GLY A 210 -5.36 4.51 -16.35
C GLY A 210 -5.35 4.50 -14.83
N ASP A 211 -6.25 3.78 -14.18
CA ASP A 211 -6.14 3.48 -12.76
C ASP A 211 -5.57 2.09 -12.55
N PHE A 212 -4.62 2.02 -11.63
CA PHE A 212 -3.99 0.79 -11.19
C PHE A 212 -4.42 0.49 -9.75
N VAL A 213 -4.87 -0.73 -9.51
CA VAL A 213 -5.28 -1.21 -8.19
C VAL A 213 -4.38 -2.38 -7.80
N LEU A 214 -3.84 -2.32 -6.59
CA LEU A 214 -3.12 -3.42 -5.95
C LEU A 214 -3.89 -3.86 -4.71
N VAL A 215 -4.32 -5.11 -4.68
CA VAL A 215 -4.94 -5.74 -3.51
C VAL A 215 -4.04 -6.85 -3.02
N THR A 216 -3.64 -6.78 -1.76
CA THR A 216 -2.89 -7.84 -1.06
C THR A 216 -3.73 -8.34 0.09
N LEU A 217 -4.05 -9.63 0.07
CA LEU A 217 -4.64 -10.34 1.20
C LEU A 217 -3.64 -11.36 1.74
N GLN A 218 -3.56 -11.49 3.07
CA GLN A 218 -2.62 -12.39 3.72
C GLN A 218 -3.23 -13.07 4.94
N THR A 219 -3.03 -14.37 5.07
CA THR A 219 -3.56 -15.16 6.19
C THR A 219 -2.77 -16.44 6.43
N GLY A 220 -2.82 -16.97 7.65
CA GLY A 220 -2.22 -18.24 8.02
C GLY A 220 -3.17 -19.44 8.00
N SER A 221 -4.44 -19.25 7.60
CA SER A 221 -5.49 -20.27 7.77
C SER A 221 -6.29 -20.62 6.52
N GLN A 222 -6.33 -19.75 5.51
CA GLN A 222 -7.09 -19.99 4.27
C GLN A 222 -6.18 -20.48 3.13
N GLN A 223 -6.78 -21.19 2.18
CA GLN A 223 -6.10 -21.61 0.96
C GLN A 223 -6.01 -20.46 -0.05
N ALA A 224 -4.98 -20.51 -0.90
CA ALA A 224 -4.74 -19.49 -1.93
C ALA A 224 -5.95 -19.24 -2.84
N ALA A 225 -6.65 -20.29 -3.26
CA ALA A 225 -7.81 -20.15 -4.16
C ALA A 225 -8.98 -19.36 -3.51
N GLU A 226 -9.28 -19.63 -2.24
CA GLU A 226 -10.33 -18.92 -1.50
C GLU A 226 -9.94 -17.45 -1.27
N LEU A 227 -8.68 -17.20 -0.91
CA LEU A 227 -8.15 -15.86 -0.70
C LEU A 227 -8.13 -15.06 -2.02
N ALA A 228 -7.85 -15.72 -3.14
CA ALA A 228 -7.81 -15.09 -4.45
C ALA A 228 -9.18 -14.63 -4.95
N VAL A 229 -10.24 -15.42 -4.72
CA VAL A 229 -11.61 -14.98 -5.04
C VAL A 229 -11.96 -13.70 -4.26
N GLN A 230 -11.65 -13.66 -2.96
CA GLN A 230 -11.87 -12.46 -2.14
C GLN A 230 -11.06 -11.25 -2.62
N ALA A 231 -9.81 -11.46 -3.03
CA ALA A 231 -8.95 -10.41 -3.55
C ALA A 231 -9.49 -9.85 -4.89
N VAL A 232 -9.96 -10.73 -5.79
CA VAL A 232 -10.60 -10.33 -7.05
C VAL A 232 -11.88 -9.54 -6.81
N GLU A 233 -12.76 -10.01 -5.92
CA GLU A 233 -13.99 -9.28 -5.57
C GLU A 233 -13.69 -7.88 -5.02
N LEU A 234 -12.63 -7.74 -4.21
CA LEU A 234 -12.22 -6.46 -3.67
C LEU A 234 -11.64 -5.53 -4.74
N THR A 235 -10.87 -6.07 -5.69
CA THR A 235 -10.36 -5.34 -6.86
C THR A 235 -11.49 -4.85 -7.77
N ASP A 236 -12.45 -5.72 -8.08
CA ASP A 236 -13.65 -5.37 -8.85
C ASP A 236 -14.45 -4.25 -8.17
N ARG A 237 -14.60 -4.32 -6.85
CA ARG A 237 -15.24 -3.27 -6.06
C ARG A 237 -14.45 -1.98 -6.09
N ALA A 238 -13.11 -2.03 -6.03
CA ALA A 238 -12.27 -0.83 -6.10
C ALA A 238 -12.53 -0.06 -7.39
N PHE A 239 -12.58 -0.78 -8.51
CA PHE A 239 -12.90 -0.23 -9.80
C PHE A 239 -14.33 0.33 -9.90
N ALA A 240 -15.33 -0.36 -9.35
CA ALA A 240 -16.69 0.16 -9.28
C ALA A 240 -16.77 1.48 -8.46
N GLU A 241 -15.99 1.59 -7.38
CA GLU A 241 -15.93 2.81 -6.57
C GLU A 241 -15.17 3.94 -7.28
N ILE A 242 -14.11 3.63 -8.04
CA ILE A 242 -13.44 4.59 -8.94
C ILE A 242 -14.44 5.19 -9.93
N ASP A 243 -15.25 4.35 -10.58
CA ASP A 243 -16.28 4.83 -11.52
C ASP A 243 -17.33 5.70 -10.84
N ALA A 244 -17.64 5.41 -9.56
CA ALA A 244 -18.61 6.15 -8.79
C ALA A 244 -18.11 7.54 -8.39
N VAL A 245 -16.84 7.69 -8.03
CA VAL A 245 -16.26 9.00 -7.65
C VAL A 245 -15.95 9.89 -8.84
N ARG A 246 -15.73 9.32 -10.03
CA ARG A 246 -15.58 10.09 -11.29
C ARG A 246 -16.85 10.76 -11.78
N LYS A 247 -18.01 10.22 -11.41
CA LYS A 247 -19.33 10.73 -11.83
C LYS A 247 -19.84 11.87 -10.93
N GLN A 248 -19.14 12.16 -9.83
CA GLN A 248 -19.47 13.20 -8.86
C GLN A 248 -18.78 14.51 -9.24
#